data_AF-A0A5C3N3Y7-F1
#
_entry.id   AF-A0A5C3N3Y7-F1
#
_cell.length_a   1.000
_cell.length_b   1.000
_cell.length_c   1.000
_cell.angle_alpha   90.00
_cell.angle_beta   90.00
_cell.angle_gamma   90.00
#
_symmetry.space_group_name_H-M   'P 1'
#
loop_
_entity.id
_entity.type
_entity.pdbx_description
1 polymer ?
#
loop_
_entity_poly.entity_id
_entity_poly.type
_entity_poly.pdbx_seq_one_letter_code
_entity_poly.pdbx_strand_id
1 'polypeptide(L)'
;TSTYTLTLPPELKARRIHPTFHINLLQRHEGNDDILFPHRESLTAYDFGEPTDVEFLVEEIIGHRWTKGKLEFQVRWVIGEVTWEPLSSCNDLEALDDYLSLAGVDAPERLPRRALNQRLAPSRR
;
A
#
# COMPACT_ATOMS: atom_id res chain seq x y z
N THR A 1 22.33 29.01 -25.76
CA THR A 1 22.21 27.63 -25.26
C THR A 1 21.26 26.90 -26.16
N SER A 2 21.73 25.90 -26.91
CA SER A 2 20.88 25.16 -27.85
C SER A 2 20.08 24.12 -27.07
N THR A 3 18.78 24.33 -26.96
CA THR A 3 17.86 23.45 -26.25
C THR A 3 16.86 22.83 -27.23
N TYR A 4 16.35 21.66 -26.87
CA TYR A 4 15.35 20.96 -27.67
C TYR A 4 14.31 20.33 -26.74
N THR A 5 13.04 20.38 -27.15
CA THR A 5 11.91 19.88 -26.36
C THR A 5 11.43 18.57 -26.96
N LEU A 6 11.49 17.49 -26.16
CA LEU A 6 11.05 16.16 -26.54
C LEU A 6 9.61 15.90 -26.11
N THR A 7 8.90 15.08 -26.90
CA THR A 7 7.63 14.51 -26.46
C THR A 7 7.92 13.34 -25.52
N LEU A 8 7.81 13.60 -24.20
CA LEU A 8 8.04 12.56 -23.20
C LEU A 8 6.85 11.59 -23.08
N PRO A 9 7.10 10.29 -22.82
CA PRO A 9 6.10 9.33 -22.34
C PRO A 9 5.35 9.84 -21.10
N PRO A 10 4.07 9.43 -20.91
CA PRO A 10 3.23 9.92 -19.82
C PRO A 10 3.81 9.62 -18.43
N GLU A 11 4.55 8.52 -18.26
CA GLU A 11 5.15 8.11 -17.00
C GLU A 11 6.23 9.10 -16.53
N LEU A 12 7.07 9.58 -17.46
CA LEU A 12 8.08 10.60 -17.17
C LEU A 12 7.43 11.97 -16.87
N LYS A 13 6.31 12.28 -17.52
CA LYS A 13 5.54 13.50 -17.24
C LYS A 13 4.87 13.46 -15.87
N ALA A 14 4.33 12.30 -15.47
CA ALA A 14 3.75 12.10 -14.13
C ALA A 14 4.75 12.44 -13.03
N ARG A 15 6.02 12.15 -13.27
CA ARG A 15 7.16 12.47 -12.39
C ARG A 15 7.71 13.89 -12.56
N ARG A 16 7.04 14.75 -13.32
CA ARG A 16 7.40 16.15 -13.55
C ARG A 16 8.80 16.34 -14.18
N ILE A 17 9.25 15.37 -14.97
CA ILE A 17 10.51 15.50 -15.71
C ILE A 17 10.34 16.59 -16.78
N HIS A 18 11.29 17.53 -16.81
CA HIS A 18 11.25 18.64 -17.76
C HIS A 18 11.52 18.13 -19.19
N PRO A 19 10.67 18.43 -20.18
CA PRO A 19 10.81 17.89 -21.54
C PRO A 19 11.91 18.56 -22.37
N THR A 20 12.44 19.69 -21.91
CA THR A 20 13.49 20.43 -22.62
C THR A 20 14.86 20.09 -22.08
N PHE A 21 15.74 19.65 -22.96
CA PHE A 21 17.13 19.27 -22.66
C PHE A 21 18.11 20.09 -23.48
N HIS A 22 19.34 20.20 -22.99
CA HIS A 22 20.44 20.76 -23.77
C HIS A 22 20.85 19.78 -24.88
N ILE A 23 21.14 20.28 -26.09
CA ILE A 23 21.41 19.44 -27.27
C ILE A 23 22.55 18.43 -27.07
N ASN A 24 23.57 18.77 -26.27
CA ASN A 24 24.71 17.87 -25.98
C ASN A 24 24.32 16.61 -25.20
N LEU A 25 23.15 16.60 -24.55
CA LEU A 25 22.63 15.43 -23.84
C LEU A 25 21.79 14.53 -24.73
N LEU A 26 21.49 14.98 -25.96
CA LEU A 26 20.66 14.24 -26.89
C LEU A 26 21.52 13.36 -27.79
N GLN A 27 21.08 12.12 -27.96
CA GLN A 27 21.67 11.16 -28.87
C GLN A 27 20.59 10.68 -29.84
N ARG A 28 21.03 10.23 -31.02
CA ARG A 28 20.12 9.61 -31.99
C ARG A 28 19.55 8.34 -31.35
N HIS A 29 18.23 8.19 -31.42
CA HIS A 29 17.57 6.97 -30.95
C HIS A 29 17.95 5.78 -31.83
N GLU A 30 18.46 4.72 -31.19
CA GLU A 30 18.65 3.40 -31.79
C GLU A 30 17.56 2.48 -31.23
N GLY A 31 16.78 1.87 -32.13
CA GLY A 31 15.70 0.98 -31.73
C GLY A 31 16.21 -0.29 -31.05
N ASN A 32 15.36 -0.91 -30.23
CA ASN A 32 15.70 -2.18 -29.59
C ASN A 32 15.84 -3.30 -30.64
N ASP A 33 16.83 -4.17 -30.46
CA ASP A 33 16.94 -5.42 -31.20
C ASP A 33 16.26 -6.53 -30.37
N ASP A 34 15.09 -6.96 -30.80
CA ASP A 34 14.27 -7.92 -30.05
C ASP A 34 14.85 -9.34 -30.02
N ILE A 35 15.81 -9.65 -30.91
CA ILE A 35 16.51 -10.94 -30.93
C ILE A 35 17.61 -10.96 -29.87
N LEU A 36 18.35 -9.86 -29.74
CA LEU A 36 19.45 -9.74 -28.77
C LEU A 36 18.97 -9.31 -27.38
N PHE A 37 17.88 -8.53 -27.30
CA PHE A 37 17.34 -7.96 -26.06
C PHE A 37 15.82 -8.19 -25.94
N PRO A 38 15.38 -9.46 -25.82
CA PRO A 38 13.98 -9.76 -25.58
C PRO A 38 13.54 -9.19 -24.21
N HIS A 39 12.31 -8.69 -24.13
CA HIS A 39 11.68 -8.08 -22.94
C HIS A 39 12.23 -6.71 -22.50
N ARG A 40 12.87 -5.95 -23.41
CA ARG A 40 13.31 -4.58 -23.12
C ARG A 40 12.16 -3.57 -23.24
N GLU A 41 11.14 -3.72 -22.42
CA GLU A 41 10.09 -2.71 -22.29
C GLU A 41 10.59 -1.57 -21.38
N SER A 42 10.37 -0.32 -21.76
CA SER A 42 10.84 0.83 -20.97
C SER A 42 10.31 0.82 -19.55
N LEU A 43 9.07 0.35 -19.38
CA LEU A 43 8.36 0.23 -18.10
C LEU A 43 8.94 -0.85 -17.18
N THR A 44 9.52 -1.91 -17.72
CA THR A 44 10.20 -2.95 -16.92
C THR A 44 11.66 -2.61 -16.63
N ALA A 45 12.31 -1.86 -17.53
CA ALA A 45 13.72 -1.51 -17.41
C ALA A 45 14.01 -0.44 -16.36
N TYR A 46 13.02 0.38 -15.99
CA TYR A 46 13.17 1.45 -15.01
C TYR A 46 12.12 1.35 -13.91
N ASP A 47 12.54 1.57 -12.67
CA ASP A 47 11.64 1.67 -11.52
C ASP A 47 10.86 2.99 -11.58
N PHE A 48 9.61 2.89 -12.05
CA PHE A 48 8.65 4.01 -12.08
C PHE A 48 7.98 4.28 -10.73
N GLY A 49 8.43 3.61 -9.67
CA GLY A 49 7.84 3.67 -8.34
C GLY A 49 6.51 2.94 -8.32
N GLU A 50 6.03 2.62 -7.13
CA GLU A 50 4.70 2.08 -6.99
C GLU A 50 3.66 3.15 -7.36
N PRO A 51 2.58 2.78 -8.08
CA PRO A 51 1.48 3.71 -8.30
C PRO A 51 1.00 4.25 -6.94
N THR A 52 0.61 5.52 -6.88
CA THR A 52 0.15 6.13 -5.62
C THR A 52 -1.16 5.51 -5.09
N ASP A 53 -1.80 4.67 -5.91
CA ASP A 53 -3.08 4.05 -5.65
C ASP A 53 -2.96 2.51 -5.54
N VAL A 54 -1.83 2.01 -5.03
CA VAL A 54 -1.74 0.58 -4.69
C VAL A 54 -2.66 0.32 -3.50
N GLU A 55 -3.84 -0.23 -3.79
CA GLU A 55 -4.72 -0.82 -2.80
C GLU A 55 -4.08 -2.11 -2.28
N PHE A 56 -3.79 -2.17 -0.97
CA PHE A 56 -3.27 -3.38 -0.33
C PHE A 56 -4.42 -4.30 0.08
N LEU A 57 -4.31 -5.59 -0.25
CA LEU A 57 -5.31 -6.58 0.16
C LEU A 57 -5.16 -6.90 1.65
N VAL A 58 -6.27 -6.80 2.37
CA VAL A 58 -6.38 -7.24 3.77
C VAL A 58 -6.50 -8.76 3.81
N GLU A 59 -5.71 -9.40 4.67
CA GLU A 59 -5.78 -10.85 4.90
C GLU A 59 -6.86 -11.15 5.96
N GLU A 60 -6.72 -10.60 7.16
CA GLU A 60 -7.69 -10.77 8.25
C GLU A 60 -7.57 -9.68 9.33
N ILE A 61 -8.65 -9.48 10.09
CA ILE A 61 -8.62 -8.72 11.34
C ILE A 61 -8.36 -9.67 12.49
N ILE A 62 -7.29 -9.41 13.25
CA ILE A 62 -6.77 -10.35 14.26
C ILE A 62 -7.07 -9.89 15.69
N GLY A 63 -7.59 -8.67 15.84
CA GLY A 63 -7.85 -8.07 17.14
C GLY A 63 -8.48 -6.70 17.05
N HIS A 64 -8.97 -6.21 18.19
CA HIS A 64 -9.46 -4.84 18.33
C HIS A 64 -9.01 -4.25 19.67
N ARG A 65 -8.98 -2.92 19.75
CA ARG A 65 -8.77 -2.18 21.00
C ARG A 65 -9.60 -0.91 21.04
N TRP A 66 -9.89 -0.48 22.26
CA TRP A 66 -10.56 0.78 22.53
C TRP A 66 -9.56 1.79 23.10
N THR A 67 -9.24 2.82 22.33
CA THR A 67 -8.31 3.90 22.73
C THR A 67 -9.08 5.20 22.88
N LYS A 68 -9.21 5.73 24.11
CA LYS A 68 -9.93 6.98 24.39
C LYS A 68 -11.35 7.03 23.78
N GLY A 69 -12.06 5.90 23.77
CA GLY A 69 -13.40 5.78 23.21
C GLY A 69 -13.46 5.56 21.69
N LYS A 70 -12.30 5.53 21.00
CA LYS A 70 -12.22 5.15 19.58
C LYS A 70 -11.88 3.68 19.45
N LEU A 71 -12.52 3.00 18.50
CA LEU A 71 -12.27 1.61 18.16
C LEU A 71 -11.22 1.54 17.05
N GLU A 72 -10.19 0.74 17.28
CA GLU A 72 -9.14 0.44 16.31
C GLU A 72 -9.02 -1.07 16.16
N PHE A 73 -8.75 -1.51 14.93
CA PHE A 73 -8.57 -2.91 14.57
C PHE A 73 -7.11 -3.19 14.25
N GLN A 74 -6.65 -4.37 14.65
CA GLN A 74 -5.36 -4.88 14.26
C GLN A 74 -5.55 -5.66 12.96
N VAL A 75 -5.09 -5.09 11.86
CA VAL A 75 -5.26 -5.61 10.50
C VAL A 75 -3.97 -6.32 10.10
N ARG A 76 -4.09 -7.56 9.62
CA ARG A 76 -2.99 -8.26 8.95
C ARG A 76 -3.17 -8.13 7.44
N TRP A 77 -2.12 -7.69 6.77
CA TRP A 77 -2.09 -7.51 5.32
C TRP A 77 -1.51 -8.76 4.65
N VAL A 78 -1.89 -9.03 3.39
CA VAL A 78 -1.35 -10.17 2.62
C VAL A 78 0.17 -10.13 2.47
N ILE A 79 0.76 -8.92 2.51
CA ILE A 79 2.21 -8.70 2.50
C ILE A 79 2.90 -9.07 3.83
N GLY A 80 2.15 -9.51 4.84
CA GLY A 80 2.64 -9.94 6.15
C GLY A 80 2.81 -8.83 7.18
N GLU A 81 2.56 -7.57 6.81
CA GLU A 81 2.55 -6.46 7.77
C GLU A 81 1.31 -6.50 8.67
N VAL A 82 1.43 -5.88 9.85
CA VAL A 82 0.33 -5.75 10.80
C VAL A 82 0.25 -4.30 11.28
N THR A 83 -0.87 -3.64 11.03
CA THR A 83 -1.10 -2.24 11.41
C THR A 83 -2.35 -2.09 12.27
N TRP A 84 -2.47 -0.93 12.92
CA TRP A 84 -3.67 -0.54 13.68
C TRP A 84 -4.48 0.46 12.87
N GLU A 85 -5.64 0.04 12.39
CA GLU A 85 -6.51 0.85 11.53
C GLU A 85 -7.76 1.32 12.29
N PRO A 86 -8.22 2.56 12.06
CA PRO A 86 -9.48 3.03 12.64
C PRO A 86 -10.68 2.32 11.98
N LEU A 87 -11.80 2.22 12.70
CA LEU A 87 -13.04 1.66 12.16
C LEU A 87 -13.43 2.25 10.79
N SER A 88 -13.20 3.55 10.56
CA SER A 88 -13.50 4.20 9.27
C SER A 88 -12.74 3.62 8.08
N SER A 89 -11.57 3.03 8.30
CA SER A 89 -10.77 2.36 7.27
C SER A 89 -11.26 0.94 7.00
N CYS A 90 -11.87 0.30 8.01
CA CYS A 90 -12.26 -1.10 7.96
C CYS A 90 -13.73 -1.35 7.61
N ASN A 91 -14.55 -0.30 7.50
CA ASN A 91 -16.01 -0.43 7.37
C ASN A 91 -16.47 -1.23 6.15
N ASP A 92 -15.71 -1.20 5.06
CA ASP A 92 -16.07 -1.86 3.79
C ASP A 92 -15.29 -3.18 3.58
N LEU A 93 -14.63 -3.70 4.63
CA LEU A 93 -13.85 -4.94 4.55
C LEU A 93 -14.68 -6.17 4.93
N GLU A 94 -14.68 -7.19 4.08
CA GLU A 94 -15.23 -8.52 4.41
C GLU A 94 -14.57 -9.11 5.67
N ALA A 95 -13.28 -8.83 5.87
CA ALA A 95 -12.54 -9.23 7.07
C ALA A 95 -13.12 -8.65 8.38
N LEU A 96 -13.86 -7.53 8.32
CA LEU A 96 -14.58 -6.99 9.47
C LEU A 96 -15.82 -7.82 9.80
N ASP A 97 -16.60 -8.19 8.78
CA ASP A 97 -17.79 -9.02 8.96
C ASP A 97 -17.44 -10.41 9.53
N ASP A 98 -16.36 -11.02 9.03
CA ASP A 98 -15.83 -12.27 9.54
C ASP A 98 -15.40 -12.16 11.01
N TYR A 99 -14.70 -11.08 11.35
CA TYR A 99 -14.23 -10.83 12.71
C TYR A 99 -15.40 -10.63 13.69
N LEU A 100 -16.41 -9.87 13.28
CA LEU A 100 -17.63 -9.62 14.05
C LEU A 100 -18.43 -10.91 14.25
N SER A 101 -18.55 -11.73 13.21
CA SER A 101 -19.19 -13.05 13.25
C SER A 101 -18.49 -13.98 14.24
N LEU A 102 -17.15 -14.03 14.22
CA LEU A 102 -16.34 -14.79 15.18
C LEU A 102 -16.49 -14.27 16.61
N ALA A 103 -16.64 -12.97 16.79
CA ALA A 103 -16.91 -12.35 18.08
C ALA A 103 -18.36 -12.57 18.57
N GLY A 104 -19.28 -13.01 17.70
CA GLY A 104 -20.70 -13.20 17.99
C GLY A 104 -21.46 -11.88 18.13
N VAL A 105 -21.05 -10.86 17.38
CA VAL A 105 -21.55 -9.49 17.50
C VAL A 105 -21.91 -8.94 16.12
N ASP A 106 -23.06 -8.28 15.99
CA ASP A 106 -23.50 -7.74 14.68
C ASP A 106 -22.98 -6.33 14.35
N ALA A 107 -22.35 -5.67 15.32
CA ALA A 107 -21.94 -4.27 15.19
C ALA A 107 -20.61 -3.97 15.94
N PRO A 108 -19.67 -3.21 15.35
CA PRO A 108 -18.38 -2.92 15.96
C PRO A 108 -18.46 -2.30 17.35
N GLU A 109 -19.49 -1.49 17.64
CA GLU A 109 -19.61 -0.79 18.93
C GLU A 109 -19.90 -1.71 20.11
N ARG A 110 -20.43 -2.91 19.82
CA ARG A 110 -20.78 -3.94 20.81
C ARG A 110 -19.58 -4.84 21.16
N LEU A 111 -18.43 -4.65 20.51
CA LEU A 111 -17.22 -5.39 20.83
C LEU A 111 -16.78 -5.15 22.28
N PRO A 112 -16.24 -6.18 22.96
CA PRO A 112 -15.88 -6.09 24.36
C PRO A 112 -14.80 -5.03 24.59
N ARG A 113 -15.15 -4.02 25.37
CA ARG A 113 -14.19 -3.02 25.88
C ARG A 113 -13.35 -3.71 26.93
N ARG A 114 -12.24 -4.33 26.54
CA ARG A 114 -11.35 -5.03 27.46
C ARG A 114 -11.01 -4.09 28.61
N ALA A 115 -11.55 -4.38 29.80
CA ALA A 115 -11.13 -3.71 31.02
C ALA A 115 -9.66 -4.08 31.24
N LEU A 116 -8.81 -3.07 31.43
CA LEU A 116 -7.44 -3.21 31.92
C LEU A 116 -7.48 -3.88 33.31
N ASN A 117 -7.70 -5.19 33.38
CA ASN A 117 -7.60 -6.01 34.60
C ASN A 117 -7.62 -7.50 34.25
N GLN A 118 -6.61 -7.95 33.50
CA GLN A 118 -6.04 -9.27 33.75
C GLN A 118 -4.53 -9.09 33.84
N ARG A 119 -4.07 -8.87 35.07
CA ARG A 119 -2.70 -9.17 35.49
C ARG A 119 -2.37 -10.57 35.00
N LEU A 120 -1.55 -10.68 33.97
CA LEU A 120 -0.72 -11.87 33.78
C LEU A 120 0.24 -11.90 34.97
N ALA A 121 -0.18 -12.58 36.03
CA ALA A 121 0.75 -13.01 37.06
C ALA A 121 1.75 -13.98 36.40
N PRO A 122 3.07 -13.80 36.56
CA PRO A 122 4.01 -14.81 36.13
C PRO A 122 3.77 -16.06 36.99
N SER A 123 3.39 -17.16 36.34
CA SER A 123 3.43 -18.48 36.94
C SER A 123 4.90 -18.77 37.30
N ARG A 124 5.19 -18.77 38.61
CA ARG A 124 6.41 -19.40 39.12
C ARG A 124 6.26 -20.92 38.95
N ARG A 125 7.22 -21.52 38.25
CA ARG A 125 7.73 -22.85 38.58
C ARG A 125 9.23 -22.72 38.80
#